data_AF-A0A6B2FX91-F1
#
_entry.id   AF-A0A6B2FX91-F1
#
_cell.length_a   1.000
_cell.length_b   1.000
_cell.length_c   1.000
_cell.angle_alpha   90.00
_cell.angle_beta   90.00
_cell.angle_gamma   90.00
#
_symmetry.space_group_name_H-M   'P 1'
#
loop_
_entity.id
_entity.type
_entity.pdbx_description
1 polymer ?
#
loop_
_entity_poly.entity_id
_entity_poly.type
_entity_poly.pdbx_seq_one_letter_code
_entity_poly.pdbx_strand_id
1 'polypeptide(L)'
;LEKDTSSIFRKHDLIERAKVYYNSANKALMASRNAIPLIADSDHSTVLNKSIGNMNEPLEELVKYLAQLEDIEDPLRVHLAKQRIQEAFGDLVVLADNFERGKLEKYPEENKDIFNKKLLEIYRETTKIMHQLSDPKNFENNAEMCGALEKLSLTLCRIISPAIGFASCCTNDIKERDECKKIIENIQAIMQASINCCSETEKKIENNNQGFHNLLLEALKQNSRSLVNLLSSLPLSPDLEKASTAIENVNKEYESKKPSPPLHHGKTYLDVQKQFSENLSHILESIAQTLKFVSRNDVEQFSPSFSQFSDEYAKLHRSIKSLISCHPDKDVVKIIEDNLSSVVQLSNQLVSGAKLYVCDPNSSNQLFFTEIAKSFSDILSNVLLTILSSKPGLRECEHGKKIIKLTYLPMLEASNRELFSERSYNESVGE
;
A
#
# COMPACT_ATOMS: atom_id res chain seq x y z
N LEU A 1 32.35 15.51 25.84
CA LEU A 1 31.62 14.74 24.81
C LEU A 1 30.17 15.18 24.71
N GLU A 2 29.26 14.93 25.66
CA GLU A 2 27.84 15.36 25.55
C GLU A 2 27.58 16.88 25.52
N LYS A 3 28.44 17.72 26.13
CA LYS A 3 28.30 19.19 26.05
C LYS A 3 28.84 19.79 24.75
N ASP A 4 29.84 19.16 24.14
CA ASP A 4 30.43 19.60 22.87
C ASP A 4 29.60 19.17 21.66
N THR A 5 28.94 18.01 21.73
CA THR A 5 28.08 17.52 20.65
C THR A 5 26.88 18.42 20.39
N SER A 6 26.28 19.08 21.40
CA SER A 6 25.15 20.00 21.14
C SER A 6 25.56 21.26 20.38
N SER A 7 26.78 21.77 20.60
CA SER A 7 27.34 22.92 19.90
C SER A 7 27.72 22.55 18.46
N ILE A 8 28.34 21.37 18.29
CA ILE A 8 28.68 20.80 16.99
C ILE A 8 27.40 20.51 16.18
N PHE A 9 26.37 19.95 16.82
CA PHE A 9 25.07 19.68 16.22
C PHE A 9 24.41 20.94 15.69
N ARG A 10 24.31 21.99 16.51
CA ARG A 10 23.70 23.26 16.06
C ARG A 10 24.46 23.91 14.89
N LYS A 11 25.79 23.84 14.89
CA LYS A 11 26.61 24.34 13.79
C LYS A 11 26.42 23.51 12.52
N HIS A 12 26.45 22.19 12.64
CA HIS A 12 26.24 21.28 11.52
C HIS A 12 24.82 21.40 10.94
N ASP A 13 23.81 21.52 11.79
CA ASP A 13 22.43 21.71 11.36
C ASP A 13 22.25 23.05 10.62
N LEU A 14 22.92 24.10 11.06
CA LEU A 14 22.95 25.37 10.35
C LEU A 14 23.59 25.24 8.96
N ILE A 15 24.72 24.52 8.86
CA ILE A 15 25.42 24.26 7.59
C ILE A 15 24.50 23.51 6.62
N GLU A 16 23.86 22.43 7.06
CA GLU A 16 22.98 21.65 6.21
C GLU A 16 21.73 22.43 5.78
N ARG A 17 21.13 23.22 6.68
CA ARG A 17 20.03 24.13 6.30
C ARG A 17 20.51 25.16 5.29
N ALA A 18 21.70 25.73 5.46
CA ALA A 18 22.27 26.70 4.53
C ALA A 18 22.52 26.08 3.13
N LYS A 19 22.96 24.80 3.06
CA LYS A 19 23.06 24.06 1.77
C LYS A 19 21.70 23.92 1.09
N VAL A 20 20.64 23.59 1.84
CA VAL A 20 19.27 23.50 1.29
C VAL A 20 18.79 24.85 0.76
N TYR A 21 19.03 25.93 1.50
CA TYR A 21 18.69 27.29 1.07
C TYR A 21 19.47 27.70 -0.17
N TYR A 22 20.79 27.46 -0.20
CA TYR A 22 21.63 27.72 -1.36
C TYR A 22 21.10 27.03 -2.62
N ASN A 23 20.80 25.73 -2.54
CA ASN A 23 20.29 24.95 -3.67
C ASN A 23 18.95 25.52 -4.20
N SER A 24 18.08 25.98 -3.30
CA SER A 24 16.80 26.58 -3.67
C SER A 24 16.97 27.96 -4.30
N ALA A 25 17.82 28.80 -3.72
CA ALA A 25 18.15 30.12 -4.25
C ALA A 25 18.81 30.04 -5.62
N ASN A 26 19.74 29.10 -5.82
CA ASN A 26 20.42 28.90 -7.10
C ASN A 26 19.44 28.45 -8.21
N LYS A 27 18.51 27.53 -7.90
CA LYS A 27 17.42 27.17 -8.84
C LYS A 27 16.56 28.37 -9.21
N ALA A 28 16.19 29.20 -8.23
CA ALA A 28 15.41 30.41 -8.47
C ALA A 28 16.17 31.43 -9.34
N LEU A 29 17.48 31.59 -9.12
CA LEU A 29 18.31 32.45 -9.97
C LEU A 29 18.42 31.95 -11.40
N MET A 30 18.62 30.65 -11.60
CA MET A 30 18.64 30.05 -12.95
C MET A 30 17.30 30.23 -13.66
N ALA A 31 16.18 29.98 -12.97
CA ALA A 31 14.85 30.22 -13.52
C ALA A 31 14.63 31.70 -13.85
N SER A 32 15.05 32.61 -12.97
CA SER A 32 14.96 34.06 -13.19
C SER A 32 15.80 34.51 -14.39
N ARG A 33 17.00 33.94 -14.56
CA ARG A 33 17.88 34.22 -15.71
C ARG A 33 17.28 33.74 -17.03
N ASN A 34 16.62 32.58 -17.02
CA ASN A 34 15.89 32.06 -18.17
C ASN A 34 14.63 32.86 -18.49
N ALA A 35 14.07 33.57 -17.52
CA ALA A 35 12.90 34.42 -17.71
C ALA A 35 13.22 35.82 -18.28
N ILE A 36 14.46 36.31 -18.16
CA ILE A 36 14.91 37.61 -18.71
C ILE A 36 14.46 37.84 -20.17
N PRO A 37 14.68 36.90 -21.14
CA PRO A 37 14.28 37.11 -22.52
C PRO A 37 12.76 37.07 -22.76
N LEU A 38 11.97 36.65 -21.77
CA LEU A 38 10.50 36.62 -21.84
C LEU A 38 9.86 37.95 -21.42
N ILE A 39 10.64 38.85 -20.81
CA ILE A 39 10.15 40.16 -20.34
C ILE A 39 10.22 41.14 -21.51
N ALA A 40 9.04 41.56 -21.99
CA ALA A 40 8.92 42.52 -23.10
C ALA A 40 9.39 43.93 -22.73
N ASP A 41 9.34 44.29 -21.45
CA ASP A 41 9.77 45.59 -20.94
C ASP A 41 11.28 45.60 -20.63
N SER A 42 12.02 46.42 -21.35
CA SER A 42 13.47 46.60 -21.21
C SER A 42 13.89 47.09 -19.82
N ASP A 43 13.09 47.92 -19.16
CA ASP A 43 13.44 48.47 -17.85
C ASP A 43 13.33 47.38 -16.77
N HIS A 44 12.26 46.58 -16.80
CA HIS A 44 12.09 45.44 -15.89
C HIS A 44 13.12 44.34 -16.16
N SER A 45 13.48 44.09 -17.42
CA SER A 45 14.51 43.13 -17.80
C SER A 45 15.89 43.52 -17.26
N THR A 46 16.25 44.80 -17.34
CA THR A 46 17.53 45.30 -16.80
C THR A 46 17.58 45.29 -15.27
N VAL A 47 16.47 45.62 -14.59
CA VAL A 47 16.35 45.53 -13.12
C VAL A 47 16.48 44.08 -12.64
N LEU A 48 15.82 43.13 -13.31
CA LEU A 48 15.94 41.71 -12.98
C LEU A 48 17.37 41.20 -13.19
N ASN A 49 18.00 41.54 -14.31
CA ASN A 49 19.37 41.13 -14.61
C ASN A 49 20.37 41.68 -13.57
N LYS A 50 20.20 42.93 -13.14
CA LYS A 50 21.00 43.54 -12.07
C LYS A 50 20.77 42.83 -10.72
N SER A 51 19.53 42.49 -10.40
CA SER A 51 19.19 41.78 -9.16
C SER A 51 19.78 40.37 -9.11
N ILE A 52 19.79 39.66 -10.25
CA ILE A 52 20.47 38.36 -10.40
C ILE A 52 21.97 38.53 -10.17
N GLY A 53 22.60 39.54 -10.79
CA GLY A 53 24.02 39.83 -10.57
C GLY A 53 24.37 40.07 -9.10
N ASN A 54 23.56 40.86 -8.40
CA ASN A 54 23.76 41.17 -6.97
C ASN A 54 23.59 39.95 -6.05
N MET A 55 22.79 38.96 -6.41
CA MET A 55 22.60 37.74 -5.62
C MET A 55 23.64 36.65 -5.92
N ASN A 56 24.24 36.68 -7.12
CA ASN A 56 25.14 35.61 -7.56
C ASN A 56 26.45 35.59 -6.75
N GLU A 57 27.05 36.76 -6.50
CA GLU A 57 28.31 36.89 -5.76
C GLU A 57 28.20 36.41 -4.29
N PRO A 58 27.20 36.82 -3.49
CA PRO A 58 26.99 36.28 -2.13
C PRO A 58 26.73 34.77 -2.09
N LEU A 59 26.06 34.21 -3.11
CA LEU A 59 25.80 32.76 -3.16
C LEU A 59 27.06 31.97 -3.52
N GLU A 60 27.89 32.47 -4.43
CA GLU A 60 29.19 31.87 -4.72
C GLU A 60 30.12 31.90 -3.49
N GLU A 61 30.07 32.97 -2.70
CA GLU A 61 30.80 33.08 -1.44
C GLU A 61 30.28 32.08 -0.38
N LEU A 62 28.96 31.97 -0.24
CA LEU A 62 28.32 30.99 0.65
C LEU A 62 28.74 29.55 0.33
N VAL A 63 28.80 29.16 -0.94
CA VAL A 63 29.25 27.82 -1.34
C VAL A 63 30.69 27.56 -0.92
N LYS A 64 31.58 28.54 -1.10
CA LYS A 64 32.99 28.41 -0.70
C LYS A 64 33.10 28.18 0.80
N TYR A 65 32.34 28.92 1.61
CA TYR A 65 32.31 28.72 3.05
C TYR A 65 31.70 27.37 3.46
N LEU A 66 30.63 26.92 2.79
CA LEU A 66 30.01 25.63 3.07
C LEU A 66 30.95 24.45 2.72
N ALA A 67 31.70 24.55 1.62
CA ALA A 67 32.68 23.54 1.21
C ALA A 67 33.87 23.44 2.18
N GLN A 68 34.27 24.55 2.82
CA GLN A 68 35.33 24.55 3.83
C GLN A 68 34.94 23.91 5.16
N LEU A 69 33.64 23.71 5.40
CA LEU A 69 33.09 23.18 6.65
C LEU A 69 32.66 21.71 6.53
N GLU A 70 32.98 21.04 5.41
CA GLU A 70 32.41 19.75 5.03
C GLU A 70 33.13 18.51 5.62
N ASP A 71 34.26 18.73 6.31
CA ASP A 71 35.06 17.67 6.94
C ASP A 71 34.49 17.27 8.30
N ILE A 72 33.44 16.46 8.26
CA ILE A 72 32.89 15.77 9.43
C ILE A 72 33.06 14.27 9.20
N GLU A 73 33.63 13.60 10.18
CA GLU A 73 33.82 12.15 10.14
C GLU A 73 32.48 11.42 10.02
N ASP A 74 32.44 10.34 9.23
CA ASP A 74 31.23 9.55 8.95
C ASP A 74 30.47 9.05 10.21
N PRO A 75 31.12 8.56 11.29
CA PRO A 75 30.42 8.20 12.52
C PRO A 75 29.70 9.39 13.16
N LEU A 76 30.34 10.58 13.13
CA LEU A 76 29.77 11.80 13.68
C LEU A 76 28.59 12.28 12.82
N ARG A 77 28.64 12.14 11.49
CA ARG A 77 27.49 12.45 10.61
C ARG A 77 26.25 11.64 10.98
N VAL A 78 26.41 10.33 11.20
CA VAL A 78 25.28 9.45 11.59
C VAL A 78 24.74 9.82 12.97
N HIS A 79 25.63 10.14 13.91
CA HIS A 79 25.23 10.58 15.24
C HIS A 79 24.40 11.87 15.22
N LEU A 80 24.84 12.85 14.41
CA LEU A 80 24.10 14.09 14.24
C LEU A 80 22.76 13.88 13.53
N ALA A 81 22.72 12.99 12.52
CA ALA A 81 21.48 12.60 11.86
C ALA A 81 20.47 11.95 12.84
N LYS A 82 20.96 11.08 13.72
CA LYS A 82 20.16 10.44 14.79
C LYS A 82 19.61 11.47 15.76
N GLN A 83 20.46 12.37 16.27
CA GLN A 83 20.02 13.43 17.19
C GLN A 83 18.94 14.30 16.54
N ARG A 84 19.09 14.62 15.24
CA ARG A 84 18.10 15.41 14.49
C ARG A 84 16.73 14.73 14.44
N ILE A 85 16.71 13.41 14.17
CA ILE A 85 15.45 12.64 14.15
C ILE A 85 14.86 12.52 15.56
N GLN A 86 15.68 12.43 16.60
CA GLN A 86 15.21 12.39 17.99
C GLN A 86 14.55 13.71 18.43
N GLU A 87 15.13 14.86 18.07
CA GLU A 87 14.52 16.17 18.31
C GLU A 87 13.17 16.29 17.59
N ALA A 88 13.15 15.92 16.30
CA ALA A 88 11.93 15.88 15.49
C ALA A 88 10.84 14.94 16.05
N PHE A 89 11.25 13.78 16.58
CA PHE A 89 10.36 12.84 17.24
C PHE A 89 9.77 13.44 18.52
N GLY A 90 10.58 14.13 19.32
CA GLY A 90 10.13 14.85 20.50
C GLY A 90 9.05 15.88 20.17
N ASP A 91 9.25 16.66 19.10
CA ASP A 91 8.26 17.64 18.63
C ASP A 91 6.94 16.96 18.19
N LEU A 92 6.99 15.78 17.57
CA LEU A 92 5.79 15.02 17.21
C LEU A 92 5.06 14.42 18.41
N VAL A 93 5.76 14.04 19.47
CA VAL A 93 5.12 13.57 20.72
C VAL A 93 4.38 14.74 21.38
N VAL A 94 5.00 15.92 21.41
CA VAL A 94 4.35 17.16 21.89
C VAL A 94 3.14 17.52 21.01
N LEU A 95 3.26 17.37 19.69
CA LEU A 95 2.14 17.54 18.76
C LEU A 95 0.99 16.59 19.07
N ALA A 96 1.27 15.30 19.26
CA ALA A 96 0.27 14.29 19.57
C ALA A 96 -0.49 14.61 20.86
N ASP A 97 0.24 14.96 21.94
CA ASP A 97 -0.37 15.37 23.21
C ASP A 97 -1.21 16.65 23.08
N ASN A 98 -0.74 17.64 22.31
CA ASN A 98 -1.50 18.85 22.03
C ASN A 98 -2.76 18.59 21.18
N PHE A 99 -2.68 17.65 20.23
CA PHE A 99 -3.80 17.21 19.41
C PHE A 99 -4.86 16.47 20.23
N GLU A 100 -4.44 15.59 21.15
CA GLU A 100 -5.35 14.89 22.07
C GLU A 100 -6.03 15.87 23.04
N ARG A 101 -5.30 16.88 23.51
CA ARG A 101 -5.82 17.96 24.37
C ARG A 101 -6.64 19.01 23.63
N GLY A 102 -6.71 18.94 22.29
CA GLY A 102 -7.47 19.89 21.46
C GLY A 102 -6.91 21.32 21.49
N LYS A 103 -5.61 21.49 21.74
CA LYS A 103 -4.96 22.81 21.91
C LYS A 103 -4.38 23.38 20.61
N LEU A 104 -4.56 22.72 19.47
CA LEU A 104 -4.02 23.18 18.20
C LEU A 104 -4.86 24.31 17.61
N GLU A 105 -4.18 25.35 17.13
CA GLU A 105 -4.82 26.41 16.35
C GLU A 105 -5.39 25.83 15.06
N LYS A 106 -6.62 26.22 14.74
CA LYS A 106 -7.33 25.71 13.56
C LYS A 106 -6.85 26.42 12.31
N TYR A 107 -6.54 25.64 11.29
CA TYR A 107 -6.33 26.14 9.93
C TYR A 107 -7.57 25.87 9.06
N PRO A 108 -7.81 26.68 8.02
CA PRO A 108 -8.89 26.43 7.06
C PRO A 108 -8.78 25.05 6.39
N GLU A 109 -9.92 24.36 6.20
CA GLU A 109 -10.00 23.00 5.61
C GLU A 109 -9.43 22.92 4.18
N GLU A 110 -9.47 24.03 3.43
CA GLU A 110 -8.85 24.15 2.10
C GLU A 110 -7.33 23.85 2.11
N ASN A 111 -6.68 23.95 3.28
CA ASN A 111 -5.26 23.63 3.43
C ASN A 111 -4.98 22.14 3.64
N LYS A 112 -6.00 21.32 3.95
CA LYS A 112 -5.84 19.88 4.19
C LYS A 112 -5.20 19.19 2.98
N ASP A 113 -5.65 19.53 1.76
CA ASP A 113 -5.10 19.00 0.52
C ASP A 113 -3.65 19.44 0.27
N ILE A 114 -3.31 20.66 0.66
CA ILE A 114 -1.94 21.19 0.54
C ILE A 114 -1.01 20.42 1.49
N PHE A 115 -1.43 20.18 2.74
CA PHE A 115 -0.66 19.42 3.70
C PHE A 115 -0.57 17.94 3.31
N ASN A 116 -1.64 17.34 2.79
CA ASN A 116 -1.63 15.99 2.22
C ASN A 116 -0.61 15.86 1.08
N LYS A 117 -0.61 16.80 0.13
CA LYS A 117 0.37 16.80 -0.98
C LYS A 117 1.80 16.91 -0.46
N LYS A 118 2.05 17.75 0.54
CA LYS A 118 3.37 17.87 1.19
C LYS A 118 3.78 16.60 1.93
N LEU A 119 2.86 15.96 2.66
CA LEU A 119 3.11 14.68 3.33
C LEU A 119 3.44 13.59 2.31
N LEU A 120 2.72 13.54 1.18
CA LEU A 120 2.99 12.60 0.07
C LEU A 120 4.34 12.87 -0.60
N GLU A 121 4.73 14.13 -0.79
CA GLU A 121 6.05 14.48 -1.33
C GLU A 121 7.17 13.98 -0.42
N ILE A 122 7.07 14.26 0.89
CA ILE A 122 8.06 13.82 1.89
C ILE A 122 8.10 12.29 1.95
N TYR A 123 6.94 11.63 1.94
CA TYR A 123 6.84 10.18 1.85
C TYR A 123 7.63 9.63 0.66
N ARG A 124 7.42 10.16 -0.55
CA ARG A 124 8.14 9.73 -1.76
C ARG A 124 9.65 9.92 -1.62
N GLU A 125 10.09 11.06 -1.08
CA GLU A 125 11.52 11.32 -0.85
C GLU A 125 12.10 10.32 0.16
N THR A 126 11.40 10.08 1.28
CA THR A 126 11.80 9.09 2.29
C THR A 126 11.88 7.68 1.70
N THR A 127 10.89 7.26 0.92
CA THR A 127 10.90 5.94 0.26
C THR A 127 12.09 5.80 -0.68
N LYS A 128 12.43 6.81 -1.48
CA LYS A 128 13.60 6.78 -2.37
C LYS A 128 14.90 6.62 -1.59
N ILE A 129 15.07 7.36 -0.50
CA ILE A 129 16.26 7.28 0.35
C ILE A 129 16.34 5.90 1.03
N MET A 130 15.21 5.35 1.48
CA MET A 130 15.15 4.01 2.07
C MET A 130 15.50 2.90 1.08
N HIS A 131 15.13 3.04 -0.19
CA HIS A 131 15.56 2.11 -1.24
C HIS A 131 17.07 2.20 -1.46
N GLN A 132 17.63 3.42 -1.45
CA GLN A 132 19.09 3.60 -1.50
C GLN A 132 19.76 2.90 -0.32
N LEU A 133 19.28 3.12 0.91
CA LEU A 133 19.83 2.45 2.11
C LEU A 133 19.70 0.92 2.10
N SER A 134 18.72 0.39 1.37
CA SER A 134 18.49 -1.06 1.25
C SER A 134 19.30 -1.72 0.13
N ASP A 135 19.98 -0.94 -0.72
CA ASP A 135 20.80 -1.49 -1.80
C ASP A 135 22.05 -2.17 -1.20
N PRO A 136 22.27 -3.48 -1.44
CA PRO A 136 23.43 -4.22 -0.94
C PRO A 136 24.77 -3.54 -1.26
N LYS A 137 24.87 -2.78 -2.36
CA LYS A 137 26.10 -2.05 -2.74
C LYS A 137 26.47 -0.95 -1.74
N ASN A 138 25.46 -0.27 -1.18
CA ASN A 138 25.68 0.82 -0.23
C ASN A 138 26.13 0.30 1.15
N PHE A 139 26.06 -1.01 1.40
CA PHE A 139 26.60 -1.59 2.63
C PHE A 139 28.11 -1.76 2.60
N GLU A 140 28.75 -1.72 1.43
CA GLU A 140 30.22 -1.75 1.30
C GLU A 140 30.82 -0.34 1.40
N ASN A 141 30.05 0.69 1.06
CA ASN A 141 30.48 2.09 1.11
C ASN A 141 29.87 2.85 2.31
N ASN A 142 30.64 2.94 3.41
CA ASN A 142 30.19 3.63 4.61
C ASN A 142 29.83 5.11 4.38
N ALA A 143 30.54 5.82 3.49
CA ALA A 143 30.28 7.24 3.23
C ALA A 143 28.91 7.46 2.54
N GLU A 144 28.55 6.61 1.57
CA GLU A 144 27.26 6.67 0.90
C GLU A 144 26.10 6.34 1.84
N MET A 145 26.27 5.34 2.71
CA MET A 145 25.28 4.99 3.73
C MET A 145 25.09 6.15 4.74
N CYS A 146 26.17 6.77 5.21
CA CYS A 146 26.12 7.90 6.13
C CYS A 146 25.43 9.11 5.49
N GLY A 147 25.79 9.45 4.25
CA GLY A 147 25.15 10.54 3.51
C GLY A 147 23.65 10.28 3.23
N ALA A 148 23.26 9.04 2.97
CA ALA A 148 21.86 8.67 2.81
C ALA A 148 21.07 8.80 4.12
N LEU A 149 21.64 8.42 5.28
CA LEU A 149 21.01 8.61 6.59
C LEU A 149 20.91 10.09 6.98
N GLU A 150 21.91 10.89 6.64
CA GLU A 150 21.88 12.33 6.83
C GLU A 150 20.73 12.95 6.02
N LYS A 151 20.63 12.60 4.73
CA LYS A 151 19.53 13.04 3.88
C LYS A 151 18.17 12.57 4.39
N LEU A 152 18.09 11.34 4.91
CA LEU A 152 16.89 10.81 5.57
C LEU A 152 16.48 11.69 6.76
N SER A 153 17.44 12.06 7.62
CA SER A 153 17.17 12.90 8.79
C SER A 153 16.60 14.27 8.41
N LEU A 154 17.17 14.92 7.39
CA LEU A 154 16.71 16.22 6.89
C LEU A 154 15.30 16.11 6.29
N THR A 155 15.03 15.03 5.56
CA THR A 155 13.73 14.78 4.94
C THR A 155 12.65 14.55 5.99
N LEU A 156 12.94 13.74 7.01
CA LEU A 156 11.99 13.48 8.10
C LEU A 156 11.70 14.72 8.95
N CYS A 157 12.67 15.61 9.17
CA CYS A 157 12.41 16.85 9.90
C CYS A 157 11.42 17.77 9.18
N ARG A 158 11.42 17.76 7.84
CA ARG A 158 10.45 18.52 7.04
C ARG A 158 9.01 18.06 7.26
N ILE A 159 8.77 16.85 7.81
CA ILE A 159 7.42 16.29 7.98
C ILE A 159 6.63 16.96 9.11
N ILE A 160 7.32 17.57 10.08
CA ILE A 160 6.69 18.16 11.28
C ILE A 160 5.71 19.27 10.87
N SER A 161 6.14 20.21 10.03
CA SER A 161 5.29 21.34 9.64
C SER A 161 4.02 20.90 8.90
N PRO A 162 4.07 20.01 7.88
CA PRO A 162 2.88 19.42 7.28
C PRO A 162 2.03 18.62 8.26
N ALA A 163 2.62 17.86 9.18
CA ALA A 163 1.89 17.10 10.19
C ALA A 163 1.10 18.01 11.14
N ILE A 164 1.71 19.11 11.60
CA ILE A 164 1.02 20.13 12.43
C ILE A 164 -0.15 20.73 11.65
N GLY A 165 0.10 21.17 10.41
CA GLY A 165 -0.94 21.77 9.57
C GLY A 165 -2.10 20.83 9.30
N PHE A 166 -1.81 19.55 9.04
CA PHE A 166 -2.82 18.52 8.84
C PHE A 166 -3.61 18.23 10.14
N ALA A 167 -2.94 18.06 11.28
CA ALA A 167 -3.55 17.85 12.59
C ALA A 167 -4.49 19.00 12.98
N SER A 168 -4.11 20.23 12.69
CA SER A 168 -4.96 21.40 12.92
C SER A 168 -6.24 21.42 12.08
N CYS A 169 -6.23 20.82 10.88
CA CYS A 169 -7.40 20.75 10.01
C CYS A 169 -8.41 19.66 10.46
N CYS A 170 -7.93 18.54 11.03
CA CYS A 170 -8.77 17.41 11.46
C CYS A 170 -9.51 17.61 12.81
N THR A 171 -9.68 18.85 13.30
CA THR A 171 -10.20 19.09 14.66
C THR A 171 -11.72 19.03 14.80
N ASN A 172 -12.46 18.92 13.68
CA ASN A 172 -13.92 19.05 13.66
C ASN A 172 -14.65 17.69 13.75
N ASP A 173 -14.16 16.66 13.05
CA ASP A 173 -14.83 15.36 12.94
C ASP A 173 -14.10 14.24 13.70
N ILE A 174 -14.85 13.39 14.41
CA ILE A 174 -14.30 12.26 15.18
C ILE A 174 -13.54 11.28 14.26
N LYS A 175 -14.09 11.02 13.06
CA LYS A 175 -13.45 10.13 12.08
C LYS A 175 -12.14 10.70 11.55
N GLU A 176 -12.14 11.97 11.18
CA GLU A 176 -10.93 12.65 10.71
C GLU A 176 -9.89 12.76 11.82
N ARG A 177 -10.33 12.92 13.08
CA ARG A 177 -9.44 12.93 14.23
C ARG A 177 -8.74 11.59 14.44
N ASP A 178 -9.47 10.49 14.30
CA ASP A 178 -8.91 9.14 14.38
C ASP A 178 -7.93 8.86 13.23
N GLU A 179 -8.24 9.31 12.01
CA GLU A 179 -7.33 9.23 10.85
C GLU A 179 -6.06 10.06 11.07
N CYS A 180 -6.20 11.31 11.52
CA CYS A 180 -5.09 12.18 11.86
C CYS A 180 -4.19 11.56 12.95
N LYS A 181 -4.79 10.94 13.97
CA LYS A 181 -4.04 10.24 15.02
C LYS A 181 -3.23 9.08 14.45
N LYS A 182 -3.83 8.24 13.59
CA LYS A 182 -3.12 7.15 12.91
C LYS A 182 -1.97 7.68 12.05
N ILE A 183 -2.16 8.79 11.35
CA ILE A 183 -1.08 9.42 10.56
C ILE A 183 0.09 9.83 11.47
N ILE A 184 -0.19 10.51 12.59
CA ILE A 184 0.87 10.92 13.53
C ILE A 184 1.58 9.69 14.13
N GLU A 185 0.85 8.66 14.54
CA GLU A 185 1.41 7.40 15.06
C GLU A 185 2.29 6.70 14.02
N ASN A 186 1.88 6.66 12.75
CA ASN A 186 2.67 6.08 11.67
C ASN A 186 3.95 6.90 11.38
N ILE A 187 3.88 8.23 11.43
CA ILE A 187 5.07 9.09 11.30
C ILE A 187 6.03 8.83 12.47
N GLN A 188 5.51 8.72 13.70
CA GLN A 188 6.31 8.37 14.88
C GLN A 188 6.98 7.00 14.70
N ALA A 189 6.26 6.00 14.18
CA ALA A 189 6.83 4.68 13.88
C ALA A 189 7.97 4.74 12.84
N ILE A 190 7.83 5.56 11.78
CA ILE A 190 8.88 5.80 10.77
C ILE A 190 10.12 6.46 11.39
N MET A 191 9.93 7.48 12.23
CA MET A 191 11.05 8.16 12.91
C MET A 191 11.76 7.21 13.88
N GLN A 192 11.01 6.41 14.65
CA GLN A 192 11.58 5.42 15.56
C GLN A 192 12.37 4.35 14.80
N ALA A 193 11.83 3.84 13.70
CA ALA A 193 12.54 2.88 12.85
C ALA A 193 13.81 3.50 12.24
N SER A 194 13.75 4.77 11.83
CA SER A 194 14.92 5.51 11.33
C SER A 194 16.00 5.74 12.40
N ILE A 195 15.62 6.02 13.65
CA ILE A 195 16.55 6.11 14.79
C ILE A 195 17.27 4.77 15.03
N ASN A 196 16.53 3.66 14.90
CA ASN A 196 17.11 2.32 14.99
C ASN A 196 18.09 2.09 13.83
N CYS A 197 17.74 2.46 12.60
CA CYS A 197 18.67 2.40 11.46
C CYS A 197 19.97 3.16 11.73
N CYS A 198 19.89 4.42 12.20
CA CYS A 198 21.07 5.20 12.54
C CYS A 198 21.92 4.52 13.64
N SER A 199 21.28 3.99 14.68
CA SER A 199 21.97 3.34 15.79
C SER A 199 22.71 2.06 15.38
N GLU A 200 22.10 1.24 14.52
CA GLU A 200 22.74 0.04 13.99
C GLU A 200 23.86 0.39 13.00
N THR A 201 23.72 1.48 12.24
CA THR A 201 24.78 2.01 11.40
C THR A 201 25.97 2.55 12.21
N GLU A 202 25.75 3.28 13.30
CA GLU A 202 26.83 3.72 14.22
C GLU A 202 27.63 2.50 14.71
N LYS A 203 26.95 1.48 15.23
CA LYS A 203 27.57 0.25 15.73
C LYS A 203 28.33 -0.52 14.65
N LYS A 204 27.81 -0.52 13.42
CA LYS A 204 28.47 -1.16 12.28
C LYS A 204 29.79 -0.46 11.95
N ILE A 205 29.80 0.88 11.90
CA ILE A 205 31.00 1.67 11.62
C ILE A 205 32.05 1.46 12.71
N GLU A 206 31.64 1.40 13.97
CA GLU A 206 32.54 1.18 15.12
C GLU A 206 33.12 -0.24 15.18
N ASN A 207 32.33 -1.27 14.87
CA ASN A 207 32.72 -2.67 15.12
C ASN A 207 33.09 -3.47 13.87
N ASN A 208 32.94 -2.92 12.66
CA ASN A 208 33.28 -3.51 11.36
C ASN A 208 32.80 -4.97 11.17
N ASN A 209 31.67 -5.33 11.78
CA ASN A 209 31.19 -6.71 11.93
C ASN A 209 30.02 -7.02 10.99
N GLN A 210 30.06 -8.18 10.34
CA GLN A 210 29.03 -8.62 9.38
C GLN A 210 27.66 -8.91 10.03
N GLY A 211 27.60 -9.18 11.34
CA GLY A 211 26.34 -9.44 12.06
C GLY A 211 25.37 -8.24 12.08
N PHE A 212 25.90 -7.02 11.98
CA PHE A 212 25.09 -5.80 11.97
C PHE A 212 24.34 -5.57 10.65
N HIS A 213 24.72 -6.25 9.56
CA HIS A 213 23.99 -6.18 8.30
C HIS A 213 22.55 -6.70 8.43
N ASN A 214 22.35 -7.82 9.16
CA ASN A 214 21.03 -8.40 9.33
C ASN A 214 20.13 -7.52 10.21
N LEU A 215 20.69 -6.89 11.25
CA LEU A 215 19.97 -5.97 12.13
C LEU A 215 19.58 -4.68 11.41
N LEU A 216 20.50 -4.11 10.63
CA LEU A 216 20.22 -2.95 9.78
C LEU A 216 19.17 -3.27 8.73
N LEU A 217 19.25 -4.43 8.07
CA LEU A 217 18.24 -4.87 7.09
C LEU A 217 16.85 -5.02 7.73
N GLU A 218 16.76 -5.54 8.96
CA GLU A 218 15.48 -5.65 9.65
C GLU A 218 14.93 -4.27 10.05
N ALA A 219 15.79 -3.34 10.49
CA ALA A 219 15.39 -1.96 10.78
C ALA A 219 14.87 -1.25 9.50
N LEU A 220 15.53 -1.46 8.36
CA LEU A 220 15.08 -0.95 7.06
C LEU A 220 13.75 -1.57 6.64
N LYS A 221 13.55 -2.88 6.83
CA LYS A 221 12.27 -3.56 6.57
C LYS A 221 11.15 -3.02 7.46
N GLN A 222 11.42 -2.79 8.75
CA GLN A 222 10.45 -2.21 9.68
C GLN A 222 10.05 -0.80 9.27
N ASN A 223 11.00 0.00 8.80
CA ASN A 223 10.75 1.34 8.30
C ASN A 223 9.91 1.30 7.00
N SER A 224 10.23 0.39 6.06
CA SER A 224 9.41 0.15 4.87
C SER A 224 7.97 -0.27 5.20
N ARG A 225 7.77 -1.14 6.20
CA ARG A 225 6.42 -1.48 6.70
C ARG A 225 5.69 -0.25 7.26
N SER A 226 6.39 0.57 8.03
CA SER A 226 5.82 1.79 8.64
C SER A 226 5.46 2.83 7.59
N LEU A 227 6.25 2.95 6.52
CA LEU A 227 5.96 3.76 5.35
C LEU A 227 4.67 3.29 4.65
N VAL A 228 4.53 1.98 4.43
CA VAL A 228 3.30 1.42 3.84
C VAL A 228 2.07 1.69 4.73
N ASN A 229 2.22 1.62 6.06
CA ASN A 229 1.14 1.94 7.00
C ASN A 229 0.77 3.43 7.01
N LEU A 230 1.77 4.33 6.89
CA LEU A 230 1.50 5.76 6.72
C LEU A 230 0.66 5.99 5.44
N LEU A 231 1.05 5.34 4.35
CA LEU A 231 0.35 5.44 3.08
C LEU A 231 -1.09 4.96 3.15
N SER A 232 -1.34 3.85 3.85
CA SER A 232 -2.69 3.32 4.00
C SER A 232 -3.61 4.25 4.79
N SER A 233 -3.02 5.13 5.61
CA SER A 233 -3.73 6.10 6.45
C SER A 233 -3.88 7.49 5.82
N LEU A 234 -3.21 7.77 4.69
CA LEU A 234 -3.34 9.05 3.99
C LEU A 234 -4.65 9.07 3.17
N PRO A 235 -5.43 10.16 3.22
CA PRO A 235 -6.65 10.29 2.45
C PRO A 235 -6.31 10.34 0.95
N LEU A 236 -6.68 9.26 0.25
CA LEU A 236 -6.47 9.07 -1.18
C LEU A 236 -7.68 9.54 -1.99
N SER A 237 -7.65 9.32 -3.31
CA SER A 237 -8.79 9.60 -4.18
C SER A 237 -10.06 8.96 -3.61
N PRO A 238 -11.22 9.65 -3.66
CA PRO A 238 -12.45 9.17 -3.04
C PRO A 238 -12.89 7.81 -3.60
N ASP A 239 -12.58 7.53 -4.87
CA ASP A 239 -12.89 6.26 -5.51
C ASP A 239 -11.99 5.12 -5.00
N LEU A 240 -10.71 5.39 -4.73
CA LEU A 240 -9.80 4.38 -4.18
C LEU A 240 -10.13 4.05 -2.72
N GLU A 241 -10.55 5.05 -1.93
CA GLU A 241 -10.97 4.82 -0.54
C GLU A 241 -12.29 4.05 -0.45
N LYS A 242 -13.25 4.35 -1.34
CA LYS A 242 -14.47 3.53 -1.50
C LYS A 242 -14.12 2.09 -1.85
N ALA A 243 -13.22 1.89 -2.82
CA ALA A 243 -12.78 0.58 -3.26
C ALA A 243 -12.09 -0.22 -2.13
N SER A 244 -11.19 0.44 -1.39
CA SER A 244 -10.48 -0.12 -0.23
C SER A 244 -11.47 -0.57 0.83
N THR A 245 -12.43 0.28 1.19
CA THR A 245 -13.45 -0.01 2.20
C THR A 245 -14.37 -1.16 1.75
N ALA A 246 -14.74 -1.21 0.47
CA ALA A 246 -15.56 -2.28 -0.08
C ALA A 246 -14.86 -3.65 -0.01
N ILE A 247 -13.59 -3.72 -0.41
CA ILE A 247 -12.77 -4.93 -0.34
C ILE A 247 -12.56 -5.36 1.12
N GLU A 248 -12.24 -4.43 2.01
CA GLU A 248 -12.10 -4.72 3.45
C GLU A 248 -13.38 -5.29 4.06
N ASN A 249 -14.54 -4.77 3.68
CA ASN A 249 -15.82 -5.27 4.19
C ASN A 249 -16.10 -6.70 3.71
N VAL A 250 -15.79 -7.02 2.44
CA VAL A 250 -15.90 -8.38 1.90
C VAL A 250 -14.94 -9.32 2.65
N ASN A 251 -13.70 -8.89 2.90
CA ASN A 251 -12.69 -9.68 3.59
C ASN A 251 -13.06 -9.93 5.07
N LYS A 252 -13.56 -8.91 5.78
CA LYS A 252 -14.10 -9.07 7.13
C LYS A 252 -15.32 -10.00 7.16
N GLU A 253 -16.17 -9.97 6.14
CA GLU A 253 -17.29 -10.92 6.03
C GLU A 253 -16.78 -12.36 5.91
N TYR A 254 -15.76 -12.61 5.08
CA TYR A 254 -15.09 -13.91 4.97
C TYR A 254 -14.50 -14.38 6.30
N GLU A 255 -13.72 -13.53 6.97
CA GLU A 255 -13.08 -13.83 8.26
C GLU A 255 -14.08 -14.11 9.38
N SER A 256 -15.25 -13.45 9.35
CA SER A 256 -16.31 -13.63 10.35
C SER A 256 -16.94 -15.03 10.34
N LYS A 257 -16.61 -15.89 9.34
CA LYS A 257 -17.14 -17.25 9.15
C LYS A 257 -18.66 -17.35 9.28
N LYS A 258 -19.39 -16.25 9.05
CA LYS A 258 -20.84 -16.23 9.16
C LYS A 258 -21.43 -17.24 8.18
N PRO A 259 -22.32 -18.13 8.63
CA PRO A 259 -22.94 -19.11 7.76
C PRO A 259 -23.63 -18.37 6.60
N SER A 260 -23.33 -18.81 5.38
CA SER A 260 -23.97 -18.26 4.18
C SER A 260 -25.48 -18.39 4.32
N PRO A 261 -26.27 -17.37 3.95
CA PRO A 261 -27.70 -17.55 3.85
C PRO A 261 -27.97 -18.72 2.88
N PRO A 262 -28.90 -19.64 3.22
CA PRO A 262 -29.28 -20.70 2.30
C PRO A 262 -29.73 -20.08 0.99
N LEU A 263 -29.38 -20.73 -0.13
CA LEU A 263 -29.83 -20.30 -1.46
C LEU A 263 -31.34 -20.02 -1.44
N HIS A 264 -31.74 -18.95 -2.12
CA HIS A 264 -33.14 -18.76 -2.49
C HIS A 264 -33.67 -20.02 -3.16
N HIS A 265 -34.81 -20.52 -2.65
CA HIS A 265 -35.51 -21.69 -3.18
C HIS A 265 -35.61 -21.60 -4.72
N GLY A 266 -34.95 -22.51 -5.44
CA GLY A 266 -35.03 -22.63 -6.90
C GLY A 266 -33.74 -22.45 -7.71
N LYS A 267 -32.60 -22.03 -7.14
CA LYS A 267 -31.33 -21.96 -7.87
C LYS A 267 -30.60 -23.31 -7.89
N THR A 268 -30.25 -23.81 -9.08
CA THR A 268 -29.45 -25.05 -9.23
C THR A 268 -27.96 -24.77 -9.13
N TYR A 269 -27.15 -25.79 -8.85
CA TYR A 269 -25.68 -25.68 -8.89
C TYR A 269 -25.19 -25.12 -10.23
N LEU A 270 -25.81 -25.53 -11.34
CA LEU A 270 -25.46 -25.08 -12.69
C LEU A 270 -25.72 -23.58 -12.87
N ASP A 271 -26.79 -23.04 -12.28
CA ASP A 271 -27.09 -21.60 -12.33
C ASP A 271 -26.07 -20.80 -11.53
N VAL A 272 -25.67 -21.30 -10.36
CA VAL A 272 -24.63 -20.68 -9.53
C VAL A 272 -23.26 -20.76 -10.21
N GLN A 273 -22.97 -21.86 -10.92
CA GLN A 273 -21.73 -22.02 -11.70
C GLN A 273 -21.67 -21.08 -12.91
N LYS A 274 -22.78 -20.89 -13.64
CA LYS A 274 -22.86 -19.91 -14.72
C LYS A 274 -22.66 -18.50 -14.20
N GLN A 275 -23.36 -18.14 -13.12
CA GLN A 275 -23.22 -16.83 -12.47
C GLN A 275 -21.78 -16.60 -11.99
N PHE A 276 -21.12 -17.63 -11.43
CA PHE A 276 -19.70 -17.55 -11.08
C PHE A 276 -18.82 -17.31 -12.31
N SER A 277 -19.03 -18.05 -13.40
CA SER A 277 -18.25 -17.87 -14.63
C SER A 277 -18.40 -16.48 -15.23
N GLU A 278 -19.61 -15.93 -15.24
CA GLU A 278 -19.88 -14.56 -15.69
C GLU A 278 -19.16 -13.52 -14.81
N ASN A 279 -19.31 -13.63 -13.48
CA ASN A 279 -18.64 -12.73 -12.54
C ASN A 279 -17.10 -12.86 -12.61
N LEU A 280 -16.60 -14.06 -12.89
CA LEU A 280 -15.18 -14.30 -13.12
C LEU A 280 -14.67 -13.61 -14.40
N SER A 281 -15.43 -13.64 -15.49
CA SER A 281 -15.07 -12.89 -16.70
C SER A 281 -15.04 -11.39 -16.42
N HIS A 282 -16.05 -10.85 -15.74
CA HIS A 282 -16.11 -9.42 -15.42
C HIS A 282 -14.96 -8.94 -14.53
N ILE A 283 -14.59 -9.69 -13.49
CA ILE A 283 -13.47 -9.30 -12.63
C ILE A 283 -12.13 -9.40 -13.37
N LEU A 284 -11.92 -10.41 -14.23
CA LEU A 284 -10.71 -10.52 -15.03
C LEU A 284 -10.58 -9.40 -16.06
N GLU A 285 -11.70 -9.01 -16.70
CA GLU A 285 -11.76 -7.83 -17.57
C GLU A 285 -11.43 -6.54 -16.81
N SER A 286 -12.00 -6.36 -15.62
CA SER A 286 -11.75 -5.19 -14.77
C SER A 286 -10.29 -5.10 -14.31
N ILE A 287 -9.67 -6.23 -13.95
CA ILE A 287 -8.22 -6.30 -13.65
C ILE A 287 -7.39 -5.96 -14.88
N ALA A 288 -7.72 -6.52 -16.05
CA ALA A 288 -7.00 -6.24 -17.28
C ALA A 288 -7.09 -4.76 -17.67
N GLN A 289 -8.25 -4.13 -17.45
CA GLN A 289 -8.46 -2.71 -17.67
C GLN A 289 -7.63 -1.86 -16.71
N THR A 290 -7.59 -2.24 -15.43
CA THR A 290 -6.75 -1.61 -14.42
C THR A 290 -5.26 -1.71 -14.76
N LEU A 291 -4.79 -2.89 -15.18
CA LEU A 291 -3.42 -3.12 -15.64
C LEU A 291 -3.06 -2.28 -16.87
N LYS A 292 -4.02 -2.08 -17.78
CA LYS A 292 -3.82 -1.20 -18.94
C LYS A 292 -3.56 0.25 -18.51
N PHE A 293 -4.29 0.77 -17.52
CA PHE A 293 -4.03 2.10 -16.97
C PHE A 293 -2.67 2.20 -16.26
N VAL A 294 -2.31 1.18 -15.48
CA VAL A 294 -0.98 1.09 -14.84
C VAL A 294 0.14 1.13 -15.90
N SER A 295 0.01 0.37 -16.98
CA SER A 295 1.01 0.32 -18.06
C SER A 295 1.17 1.63 -18.83
N ARG A 296 0.10 2.43 -18.89
CA ARG A 296 0.08 3.76 -19.54
C ARG A 296 0.47 4.89 -18.61
N ASN A 297 0.73 4.57 -17.35
CA ASN A 297 0.94 5.52 -16.27
C ASN A 297 -0.23 6.50 -16.05
N ASP A 298 -1.46 6.02 -16.28
CA ASP A 298 -2.69 6.82 -16.22
C ASP A 298 -3.37 6.67 -14.85
N VAL A 299 -2.91 7.47 -13.89
CA VAL A 299 -3.39 7.46 -12.50
C VAL A 299 -4.83 7.96 -12.38
N GLU A 300 -5.26 8.86 -13.27
CA GLU A 300 -6.60 9.45 -13.26
C GLU A 300 -7.67 8.40 -13.59
N GLN A 301 -7.43 7.58 -14.61
CA GLN A 301 -8.34 6.51 -14.99
C GLN A 301 -8.18 5.24 -14.16
N PHE A 302 -7.04 5.09 -13.48
CA PHE A 302 -6.80 3.96 -12.58
C PHE A 302 -7.77 3.94 -11.39
N SER A 303 -7.97 5.05 -10.68
CA SER A 303 -8.79 5.06 -9.45
C SER A 303 -10.26 4.65 -9.70
N PRO A 304 -10.95 5.18 -10.72
CA PRO A 304 -12.30 4.72 -11.09
C PRO A 304 -12.34 3.26 -11.53
N SER A 305 -11.35 2.81 -12.32
CA SER A 305 -11.24 1.41 -12.78
C SER A 305 -11.05 0.45 -11.60
N PHE A 306 -10.24 0.83 -10.61
CA PHE A 306 -10.02 0.03 -9.41
C PHE A 306 -11.27 0.00 -8.49
N SER A 307 -12.07 1.06 -8.48
CA SER A 307 -13.39 1.04 -7.83
C SER A 307 -14.34 0.05 -8.50
N GLN A 308 -14.39 -0.01 -9.84
CA GLN A 308 -15.19 -1.02 -10.54
C GLN A 308 -14.71 -2.45 -10.21
N PHE A 309 -13.39 -2.66 -10.14
CA PHE A 309 -12.82 -3.93 -9.70
C PHE A 309 -13.34 -4.33 -8.30
N SER A 310 -13.42 -3.40 -7.36
CA SER A 310 -13.93 -3.69 -6.00
C SER A 310 -15.39 -4.14 -5.98
N ASP A 311 -16.23 -3.57 -6.87
CA ASP A 311 -17.63 -3.97 -7.00
C ASP A 311 -17.76 -5.38 -7.60
N GLU A 312 -16.97 -5.69 -8.63
CA GLU A 312 -16.92 -7.03 -9.23
C GLU A 312 -16.34 -8.07 -8.27
N TYR A 313 -15.34 -7.70 -7.46
CA TYR A 313 -14.79 -8.54 -6.40
C TYR A 313 -15.86 -8.97 -5.40
N ALA A 314 -16.71 -8.05 -4.95
CA ALA A 314 -17.81 -8.36 -4.04
C ALA A 314 -18.82 -9.34 -4.66
N LYS A 315 -19.11 -9.23 -5.96
CA LYS A 315 -20.02 -10.16 -6.68
C LYS A 315 -19.39 -11.55 -6.84
N LEU A 316 -18.11 -11.60 -7.21
CA LEU A 316 -17.36 -12.85 -7.32
C LEU A 316 -17.33 -13.57 -5.96
N HIS A 317 -16.97 -12.88 -4.88
CA HIS A 317 -16.88 -13.46 -3.55
C HIS A 317 -18.21 -14.11 -3.12
N ARG A 318 -19.34 -13.43 -3.33
CA ARG A 318 -20.68 -13.99 -3.05
C ARG A 318 -20.99 -15.21 -3.91
N SER A 319 -20.53 -15.24 -5.15
CA SER A 319 -20.73 -16.37 -6.07
C SER A 319 -19.92 -17.59 -5.65
N ILE A 320 -18.65 -17.40 -5.24
CA ILE A 320 -17.81 -18.48 -4.69
C ILE A 320 -18.42 -19.03 -3.39
N LYS A 321 -18.88 -18.14 -2.49
CA LYS A 321 -19.54 -18.54 -1.25
C LYS A 321 -20.82 -19.36 -1.50
N SER A 322 -21.57 -18.98 -2.54
CA SER A 322 -22.75 -19.74 -2.99
C SER A 322 -22.34 -21.10 -3.55
N LEU A 323 -21.28 -21.19 -4.36
CA LEU A 323 -20.78 -22.47 -4.87
C LEU A 323 -20.34 -23.41 -3.75
N ILE A 324 -19.60 -22.90 -2.76
CA ILE A 324 -19.19 -23.65 -1.58
C ILE A 324 -20.40 -24.25 -0.86
N SER A 325 -21.48 -23.47 -0.71
CA SER A 325 -22.70 -23.93 -0.01
C SER A 325 -23.50 -25.01 -0.77
N CYS A 326 -23.29 -25.13 -2.08
CA CYS A 326 -24.04 -26.03 -2.96
C CYS A 326 -23.26 -27.27 -3.39
N HIS A 327 -21.94 -27.28 -3.18
CA HIS A 327 -21.09 -28.33 -3.71
C HIS A 327 -21.25 -29.62 -2.87
N PRO A 328 -21.52 -30.78 -3.50
CA PRO A 328 -21.78 -32.02 -2.77
C PRO A 328 -20.50 -32.63 -2.16
N ASP A 329 -19.34 -32.39 -2.79
CA ASP A 329 -18.05 -32.92 -2.36
C ASP A 329 -17.34 -31.95 -1.41
N LYS A 330 -17.09 -32.40 -0.16
CA LYS A 330 -16.42 -31.62 0.89
C LYS A 330 -14.92 -31.42 0.64
N ASP A 331 -14.26 -32.34 -0.06
CA ASP A 331 -12.83 -32.22 -0.35
C ASP A 331 -12.60 -31.13 -1.40
N VAL A 332 -13.48 -31.06 -2.41
CA VAL A 332 -13.50 -29.97 -3.40
C VAL A 332 -13.84 -28.64 -2.74
N VAL A 333 -14.80 -28.61 -1.82
CA VAL A 333 -15.13 -27.40 -1.05
C VAL A 333 -13.90 -26.87 -0.32
N LYS A 334 -13.15 -27.75 0.36
CA LYS A 334 -11.95 -27.36 1.09
C LYS A 334 -10.89 -26.74 0.17
N ILE A 335 -10.67 -27.30 -1.02
CA ILE A 335 -9.74 -26.74 -2.01
C ILE A 335 -10.21 -25.35 -2.49
N ILE A 336 -11.52 -25.17 -2.71
CA ILE A 336 -12.10 -23.88 -3.09
C ILE A 336 -11.94 -22.86 -1.94
N GLU A 337 -12.14 -23.28 -0.68
CA GLU A 337 -11.94 -22.44 0.51
C GLU A 337 -10.47 -22.00 0.68
N ASP A 338 -9.51 -22.91 0.48
CA ASP A 338 -8.07 -22.61 0.55
C ASP A 338 -7.65 -21.62 -0.55
N ASN A 339 -8.15 -21.81 -1.77
CA ASN A 339 -7.94 -20.85 -2.85
C ASN A 339 -8.61 -19.50 -2.55
N LEU A 340 -9.82 -19.50 -1.99
CA LEU A 340 -10.52 -18.26 -1.60
C LEU A 340 -9.76 -17.49 -0.51
N SER A 341 -9.16 -18.19 0.46
CA SER A 341 -8.26 -17.57 1.45
C SER A 341 -7.09 -16.86 0.78
N SER A 342 -6.48 -17.50 -0.23
CA SER A 342 -5.39 -16.92 -1.01
C SER A 342 -5.86 -15.70 -1.84
N VAL A 343 -7.07 -15.75 -2.40
CA VAL A 343 -7.71 -14.62 -3.10
C VAL A 343 -7.93 -13.44 -2.15
N VAL A 344 -8.41 -13.69 -0.92
CA VAL A 344 -8.58 -12.65 0.11
C VAL A 344 -7.24 -12.01 0.47
N GLN A 345 -6.20 -12.81 0.70
CA GLN A 345 -4.85 -12.29 0.98
C GLN A 345 -4.32 -11.42 -0.17
N LEU A 346 -4.41 -11.90 -1.41
CA LEU A 346 -3.97 -11.13 -2.58
C LEU A 346 -4.82 -9.87 -2.80
N SER A 347 -6.11 -9.87 -2.46
CA SER A 347 -6.95 -8.67 -2.55
C SER A 347 -6.47 -7.54 -1.62
N ASN A 348 -6.04 -7.87 -0.40
CA ASN A 348 -5.44 -6.90 0.53
C ASN A 348 -4.11 -6.35 -0.01
N GLN A 349 -3.31 -7.21 -0.65
CA GLN A 349 -2.07 -6.79 -1.32
C GLN A 349 -2.35 -5.93 -2.56
N LEU A 350 -3.41 -6.22 -3.33
CA LEU A 350 -3.84 -5.40 -4.47
C LEU A 350 -4.24 -4.00 -4.03
N VAL A 351 -5.00 -3.87 -2.94
CA VAL A 351 -5.35 -2.56 -2.37
C VAL A 351 -4.06 -1.81 -1.99
N SER A 352 -3.14 -2.46 -1.28
CA SER A 352 -1.86 -1.85 -0.89
C SER A 352 -1.03 -1.40 -2.10
N GLY A 353 -0.95 -2.25 -3.13
CA GLY A 353 -0.28 -1.94 -4.40
C GLY A 353 -0.95 -0.80 -5.17
N ALA A 354 -2.28 -0.74 -5.16
CA ALA A 354 -3.06 0.33 -5.78
C ALA A 354 -2.80 1.67 -5.10
N LYS A 355 -2.80 1.70 -3.75
CA LYS A 355 -2.43 2.88 -2.96
C LYS A 355 -1.00 3.33 -3.28
N LEU A 356 -0.04 2.40 -3.35
CA LEU A 356 1.36 2.69 -3.72
C LEU A 356 1.48 3.27 -5.13
N TYR A 357 0.80 2.70 -6.10
CA TYR A 357 0.83 3.15 -7.49
C TYR A 357 0.24 4.57 -7.65
N VAL A 358 -0.93 4.83 -7.06
CA VAL A 358 -1.58 6.15 -7.12
C VAL A 358 -0.73 7.22 -6.44
N CYS A 359 -0.10 6.86 -5.31
CA CYS A 359 0.76 7.78 -4.60
C CYS A 359 2.10 8.00 -5.27
N ASP A 360 2.74 6.99 -5.84
CA ASP A 360 4.01 7.14 -6.55
C ASP A 360 4.05 6.24 -7.79
N PRO A 361 3.66 6.76 -8.96
CA PRO A 361 3.57 6.00 -10.20
C PRO A 361 4.96 5.80 -10.83
N ASN A 362 5.82 5.07 -10.13
CA ASN A 362 7.16 4.68 -10.57
C ASN A 362 7.15 3.24 -11.13
N SER A 363 8.20 2.86 -11.87
CA SER A 363 8.29 1.54 -12.53
C SER A 363 8.26 0.37 -11.53
N SER A 364 8.84 0.53 -10.33
CA SER A 364 8.85 -0.53 -9.32
C SER A 364 7.45 -0.79 -8.76
N ASN A 365 6.67 0.26 -8.50
CA ASN A 365 5.31 0.15 -7.99
C ASN A 365 4.35 -0.38 -9.07
N GLN A 366 4.56 0.00 -10.33
CA GLN A 366 3.85 -0.57 -11.47
C GLN A 366 4.08 -2.08 -11.58
N LEU A 367 5.34 -2.52 -11.48
CA LEU A 367 5.70 -3.94 -11.50
C LEU A 367 5.10 -4.69 -10.33
N PHE A 368 5.22 -4.16 -9.11
CA PHE A 368 4.66 -4.75 -7.91
C PHE A 368 3.14 -4.97 -8.03
N PHE A 369 2.39 -3.94 -8.44
CA PHE A 369 0.95 -4.08 -8.67
C PHE A 369 0.64 -5.12 -9.77
N THR A 370 1.41 -5.10 -10.86
CA THR A 370 1.22 -6.02 -12.00
C THR A 370 1.45 -7.47 -11.61
N GLU A 371 2.47 -7.77 -10.80
CA GLU A 371 2.78 -9.12 -10.32
C GLU A 371 1.68 -9.66 -9.39
N ILE A 372 1.18 -8.82 -8.47
CA ILE A 372 0.08 -9.20 -7.59
C ILE A 372 -1.20 -9.45 -8.40
N ALA A 373 -1.53 -8.58 -9.37
CA ALA A 373 -2.70 -8.72 -10.22
C ALA A 373 -2.67 -9.98 -11.11
N LYS A 374 -1.48 -10.35 -11.62
CA LYS A 374 -1.28 -11.62 -12.32
C LYS A 374 -1.50 -12.80 -11.39
N SER A 375 -0.85 -12.79 -10.22
CA SER A 375 -1.01 -13.85 -9.21
C SER A 375 -2.48 -14.03 -8.79
N PHE A 376 -3.21 -12.92 -8.63
CA PHE A 376 -4.64 -12.94 -8.33
C PHE A 376 -5.44 -13.60 -9.46
N SER A 377 -5.15 -13.24 -10.71
CA SER A 377 -5.82 -13.82 -11.90
C SER A 377 -5.53 -15.32 -12.05
N ASP A 378 -4.31 -15.76 -11.72
CA ASP A 378 -3.90 -17.16 -11.77
C ASP A 378 -4.65 -18.00 -10.72
N ILE A 379 -4.78 -17.50 -9.49
CA ILE A 379 -5.54 -18.20 -8.44
C ILE A 379 -7.03 -18.27 -8.81
N LEU A 380 -7.61 -17.21 -9.38
CA LEU A 380 -8.99 -17.26 -9.86
C LEU A 380 -9.19 -18.29 -10.99
N SER A 381 -8.21 -18.41 -11.88
CA SER A 381 -8.20 -19.44 -12.92
C SER A 381 -8.13 -20.85 -12.32
N ASN A 382 -7.34 -21.05 -11.25
CA ASN A 382 -7.28 -22.32 -10.51
C ASN A 382 -8.61 -22.66 -9.81
N VAL A 383 -9.31 -21.65 -9.26
CA VAL A 383 -10.67 -21.83 -8.70
C VAL A 383 -11.63 -22.30 -9.79
N LEU A 384 -11.61 -21.66 -10.96
CA LEU A 384 -12.42 -22.09 -12.10
C LEU A 384 -12.11 -23.54 -12.52
N LEU A 385 -10.83 -23.89 -12.66
CA LEU A 385 -10.44 -25.26 -13.04
C LEU A 385 -10.89 -26.30 -12.01
N THR A 386 -10.85 -25.95 -10.72
CA THR A 386 -11.33 -26.82 -9.63
C THR A 386 -12.86 -27.02 -9.73
N ILE A 387 -13.61 -25.95 -10.00
CA ILE A 387 -15.08 -26.00 -10.17
C ILE A 387 -15.47 -26.75 -11.46
N LEU A 388 -14.70 -26.61 -12.54
CA LEU A 388 -14.98 -27.30 -13.81
C LEU A 388 -14.60 -28.79 -13.75
N SER A 389 -13.53 -29.13 -13.04
CA SER A 389 -13.07 -30.52 -12.88
C SER A 389 -13.94 -31.34 -11.92
N SER A 390 -14.66 -30.68 -11.00
CA SER A 390 -15.47 -31.37 -9.98
C SER A 390 -16.80 -31.95 -10.48
N LYS A 391 -17.27 -31.59 -11.70
CA LYS A 391 -18.52 -32.06 -12.37
C LYS A 391 -19.58 -32.68 -11.43
N PRO A 392 -20.16 -31.92 -10.49
CA PRO A 392 -21.24 -32.44 -9.66
C PRO A 392 -22.49 -32.62 -10.54
N GLY A 393 -23.02 -33.84 -10.60
CA GLY A 393 -24.15 -34.22 -11.44
C GLY A 393 -23.86 -35.39 -12.40
N LEU A 394 -22.62 -35.54 -12.89
CA LEU A 394 -22.28 -36.66 -13.77
C LEU A 394 -22.04 -37.95 -12.96
N ARG A 395 -21.51 -37.84 -11.75
CA ARG A 395 -21.33 -38.98 -10.83
C ARG A 395 -22.67 -39.51 -10.32
N GLU A 396 -23.60 -38.63 -9.97
CA GLU A 396 -24.94 -38.98 -9.50
C GLU A 396 -25.80 -39.54 -10.64
N CYS A 397 -25.67 -38.98 -11.85
CA CYS A 397 -26.30 -39.54 -13.04
C CYS A 397 -25.71 -40.90 -13.43
N GLU A 398 -24.38 -41.09 -13.35
CA GLU A 398 -23.74 -42.39 -13.56
C GLU A 398 -24.09 -43.41 -12.45
N HIS A 399 -24.18 -42.97 -11.19
CA HIS A 399 -24.65 -43.79 -10.08
C HIS A 399 -26.12 -44.20 -10.27
N GLY A 400 -26.98 -43.26 -10.64
CA GLY A 400 -28.39 -43.52 -11.00
C GLY A 400 -28.52 -44.48 -12.18
N LYS A 401 -27.75 -44.27 -13.26
CA LYS A 401 -27.68 -45.21 -14.40
C LYS A 401 -27.19 -46.59 -13.97
N LYS A 402 -26.23 -46.66 -13.04
CA LYS A 402 -25.67 -47.92 -12.53
C LYS A 402 -26.69 -48.67 -11.69
N ILE A 403 -27.45 -48.01 -10.83
CA ILE A 403 -28.58 -48.61 -10.09
C ILE A 403 -29.67 -49.09 -11.05
N ILE A 404 -30.04 -48.27 -12.05
CA ILE A 404 -31.04 -48.66 -13.05
C ILE A 404 -30.59 -49.89 -13.83
N LYS A 405 -29.34 -49.94 -14.30
CA LYS A 405 -28.80 -51.06 -15.08
C LYS A 405 -28.52 -52.33 -14.28
N LEU A 406 -28.00 -52.22 -13.05
CA LEU A 406 -27.55 -53.37 -12.27
C LEU A 406 -28.60 -53.89 -11.30
N THR A 407 -29.59 -53.07 -10.94
CA THR A 407 -30.60 -53.42 -9.94
C THR A 407 -31.97 -53.48 -10.57
N TYR A 408 -32.48 -52.36 -11.12
CA TYR A 408 -33.87 -52.32 -11.59
C TYR A 408 -34.11 -53.11 -12.89
N LEU A 409 -33.22 -53.03 -13.89
CA LEU A 409 -33.36 -53.79 -15.14
C LEU A 409 -33.40 -55.31 -14.90
N PRO A 410 -32.42 -55.93 -14.21
CA PRO A 410 -32.46 -57.38 -13.97
C PRO A 410 -33.62 -57.79 -13.06
N MET A 411 -34.06 -56.94 -12.12
CA MET A 411 -35.27 -57.22 -11.31
C MET A 411 -36.55 -57.18 -12.15
N LEU A 412 -36.65 -56.29 -13.12
CA LEU A 412 -37.79 -56.22 -14.05
C LEU A 412 -37.76 -57.36 -15.07
N GLU A 413 -36.58 -57.75 -15.57
CA GLU A 413 -36.40 -58.92 -16.44
C GLU A 413 -36.67 -60.25 -15.71
N ALA A 414 -36.38 -60.30 -14.41
CA ALA A 414 -36.71 -61.42 -13.53
C ALA A 414 -38.17 -61.42 -13.03
N SER A 415 -38.96 -60.38 -13.31
CA SER A 415 -40.32 -60.20 -12.74
C SER A 415 -41.35 -61.25 -13.18
N ASN A 416 -41.02 -62.11 -14.15
CA ASN A 416 -41.83 -63.27 -14.51
C ASN A 416 -41.64 -64.49 -13.58
N ARG A 417 -40.77 -64.42 -12.56
CA ARG A 417 -40.44 -65.60 -11.73
C ARG A 417 -40.71 -65.46 -10.23
N GLU A 418 -40.71 -64.27 -9.63
CA GLU A 418 -40.96 -64.10 -8.18
C GLU A 418 -41.73 -62.80 -7.85
N LEU A 419 -42.69 -62.90 -6.93
CA LEU A 419 -43.42 -61.76 -6.36
C LEU A 419 -42.50 -61.00 -5.39
N PHE A 420 -42.21 -59.74 -5.68
CA PHE A 420 -41.33 -58.89 -4.86
C PHE A 420 -41.99 -58.35 -3.58
N SER A 421 -43.32 -58.48 -3.44
CA SER A 421 -44.09 -57.95 -2.32
C SER A 421 -45.39 -58.75 -2.16
N GLU A 422 -45.78 -59.09 -0.93
CA GLU A 422 -47.04 -59.77 -0.59
C GLU A 422 -48.28 -58.84 -0.61
N ARG A 423 -48.09 -57.56 -0.96
CA ARG A 423 -49.18 -56.58 -1.03
C ARG A 423 -50.18 -56.94 -2.11
N SER A 424 -51.46 -56.74 -1.80
CA SER A 424 -52.53 -56.90 -2.78
C SER A 424 -52.41 -55.87 -3.90
N TYR A 425 -53.06 -56.13 -5.04
CA TYR A 425 -53.08 -55.22 -6.18
C TYR A 425 -53.55 -53.81 -5.77
N ASN A 426 -54.60 -53.72 -4.96
CA ASN A 426 -55.17 -52.45 -4.52
C ASN A 426 -54.20 -51.67 -3.60
N GLU A 427 -53.44 -52.35 -2.74
CA GLU A 427 -52.41 -51.71 -1.90
C GLU A 427 -51.17 -51.28 -2.68
N SER A 428 -50.93 -51.87 -3.86
CA SER A 428 -49.78 -51.57 -4.71
C SER A 428 -50.06 -50.44 -5.71
N VAL A 429 -51.32 -50.27 -6.10
CA VAL A 429 -51.75 -49.20 -7.03
C VAL A 429 -52.02 -47.89 -6.31
N GLY A 430 -52.20 -47.90 -4.98
CA GLY A 430 -52.30 -46.70 -4.15
C GLY A 430 -53.51 -45.84 -4.54
N GLU A 431 -54.69 -46.19 -4.03
CA GLU A 431 -55.77 -45.21 -3.84
C GLU A 431 -55.54 -44.38 -2.58
#